data_AF-A0A1H9WVF5-F1
#
_entry.id   AF-A0A1H9WVF5-F1
#
_cell.length_a   1.000
_cell.length_b   1.000
_cell.length_c   1.000
_cell.angle_alpha   90.00
_cell.angle_beta   90.00
_cell.angle_gamma   90.00
#
_symmetry.space_group_name_H-M   'P 1'
#
loop_
_entity.id
_entity.type
_entity.pdbx_description
1 polymer ?
#
loop_
_entity_poly.entity_id
_entity_poly.type
_entity_poly.pdbx_seq_one_letter_code
_entity_poly.pdbx_strand_id
1 'polypeptide(L)'
;MVMIVMNKSDFLDELRLHIGAAYDYANTREEFIRFMIEAVYEKTDQELSFTLSRSSNGILTTILSLGEEKHNKEQNRLGEGFFLTDKMLSAGYINKGAEHVFYVPIPIDGRTSYFVTVQFTNHNYIYTREDRIFISEVLQFIHVKQSTLR
;
A
#
# COMPACT_ATOMS: atom_id res chain seq x y z
N MET A 1 -21.63 1.00 22.61
CA MET A 1 -20.32 0.60 22.07
C MET A 1 -19.54 1.87 21.84
N VAL A 2 -18.57 2.16 22.72
CA VAL A 2 -17.79 3.40 22.65
C VAL A 2 -16.73 3.17 21.59
N MET A 3 -16.96 3.68 20.36
CA MET A 3 -15.87 3.89 19.42
C MET A 3 -14.96 4.95 20.06
N ILE A 4 -13.84 4.50 20.62
CA ILE A 4 -12.73 5.40 20.90
C ILE A 4 -12.32 5.89 19.52
N VAL A 5 -12.59 7.17 19.23
CA VAL A 5 -12.04 7.83 18.06
C VAL A 5 -10.54 7.89 18.31
N MET A 6 -9.82 6.85 17.86
CA MET A 6 -8.38 6.85 17.91
C MET A 6 -7.90 8.08 17.16
N ASN A 7 -7.05 8.88 17.80
CA ASN A 7 -6.44 9.97 17.07
C ASN A 7 -5.54 9.37 15.97
N LYS A 8 -5.42 10.07 14.85
CA LYS A 8 -4.71 9.57 13.67
C LYS A 8 -3.24 9.22 13.97
N SER A 9 -2.59 9.94 14.88
CA SER A 9 -1.20 9.67 15.27
C SER A 9 -1.06 8.31 15.95
N ASP A 10 -1.93 8.01 16.92
CA ASP A 10 -1.92 6.74 17.66
C ASP A 10 -2.15 5.56 16.71
N PHE A 11 -3.03 5.74 15.72
CA PHE A 11 -3.27 4.77 14.65
C PHE A 11 -2.02 4.51 13.81
N LEU A 12 -1.32 5.56 13.37
CA LEU A 12 -0.10 5.43 12.60
C LEU A 12 1.02 4.79 13.44
N ASP A 13 1.11 5.08 14.74
CA ASP A 13 2.08 4.45 15.65
C ASP A 13 1.81 2.96 15.87
N GLU A 14 0.55 2.57 16.04
CA GLU A 14 0.17 1.16 16.12
C GLU A 14 0.50 0.42 14.82
N LEU A 15 0.21 1.03 13.66
CA LEU A 15 0.62 0.48 12.37
C LEU A 15 2.13 0.29 12.27
N ARG A 16 2.94 1.26 12.73
CA ARG A 16 4.41 1.12 12.74
C ARG A 16 4.87 -0.12 13.51
N LEU A 17 4.24 -0.40 14.67
CA LEU A 17 4.55 -1.57 15.47
C LEU A 17 4.24 -2.87 14.72
N HIS A 18 3.06 -2.97 14.11
CA HIS A 18 2.65 -4.16 13.37
C HIS A 18 3.49 -4.39 12.10
N ILE A 19 3.83 -3.32 11.38
CA ILE A 19 4.73 -3.38 10.22
C ILE A 19 6.13 -3.84 10.65
N GLY A 20 6.61 -3.38 11.81
CA GLY A 20 7.86 -3.83 12.41
C GLY A 20 7.83 -5.34 12.69
N ALA A 21 6.77 -5.82 13.32
CA ALA A 21 6.60 -7.25 13.63
C ALA A 21 6.49 -8.12 12.38
N ALA A 22 5.85 -7.64 11.31
CA ALA A 22 5.72 -8.37 10.04
C ALA A 22 7.08 -8.76 9.43
N TYR A 23 8.13 -7.96 9.67
CA TYR A 23 9.49 -8.29 9.26
C TYR A 23 10.05 -9.54 9.95
N ASP A 24 9.76 -9.73 11.23
CA ASP A 24 10.32 -10.82 12.03
C ASP A 24 9.76 -12.19 11.62
N TYR A 25 8.60 -12.22 10.96
CA TYR A 25 7.93 -13.45 10.52
C TYR A 25 8.12 -13.78 9.03
N ALA A 26 8.62 -12.83 8.24
CA ALA A 26 8.73 -13.00 6.80
C ALA A 26 10.00 -13.76 6.38
N ASN A 27 9.86 -14.81 5.58
CA ASN A 27 11.00 -15.56 5.04
C ASN A 27 11.40 -15.07 3.64
N THR A 28 10.50 -14.39 2.95
CA THR A 28 10.74 -13.80 1.64
C THR A 28 10.30 -12.35 1.58
N ARG A 29 10.82 -11.60 0.61
CA ARG A 29 10.42 -10.20 0.38
C ARG A 29 8.92 -10.08 0.06
N GLU A 30 8.37 -11.02 -0.70
CA GLU A 30 6.95 -11.02 -1.03
C GLU A 30 6.08 -11.27 0.19
N GLU A 31 6.46 -12.25 1.04
CA GLU A 31 5.76 -12.50 2.31
C GLU A 31 5.78 -11.27 3.22
N PHE A 32 6.92 -10.59 3.31
CA PHE A 32 7.03 -9.36 4.09
C PHE A 32 6.06 -8.28 3.59
N ILE A 33 6.01 -8.03 2.28
CA ILE A 33 5.09 -7.06 1.68
C ILE A 33 3.64 -7.48 1.93
N ARG A 34 3.33 -8.77 1.78
CA ARG A 34 1.98 -9.30 2.04
C ARG A 34 1.56 -9.08 3.50
N PHE A 35 2.39 -9.49 4.46
CA PHE A 35 2.10 -9.35 5.89
C PHE A 35 1.93 -7.88 6.30
N MET A 36 2.69 -6.98 5.68
CA MET A 36 2.51 -5.55 5.88
C MET A 36 1.15 -5.07 5.41
N ILE A 37 0.74 -5.46 4.20
CA ILE A 37 -0.55 -5.06 3.63
C ILE A 37 -1.70 -5.62 4.47
N GLU A 38 -1.61 -6.89 4.87
CA GLU A 38 -2.58 -7.55 5.75
C GLU A 38 -2.68 -6.82 7.10
N ALA A 39 -1.56 -6.49 7.72
CA ALA A 39 -1.54 -5.76 8.99
C ALA A 39 -2.19 -4.37 8.89
N VAL A 40 -1.97 -3.65 7.79
CA VAL A 40 -2.63 -2.36 7.56
C VAL A 40 -4.13 -2.56 7.32
N TYR A 41 -4.50 -3.53 6.48
CA TYR A 41 -5.89 -3.83 6.15
C TYR A 41 -6.72 -4.17 7.40
N GLU A 42 -6.22 -5.06 8.26
CA GLU A 42 -6.88 -5.46 9.51
C GLU A 42 -7.16 -4.28 10.46
N LYS A 43 -6.31 -3.25 10.45
CA LYS A 43 -6.46 -2.07 11.33
C LYS A 43 -7.37 -1.00 10.76
N THR A 44 -7.62 -1.02 9.45
CA THR A 44 -8.43 -0.01 8.75
C THR A 44 -9.93 -0.30 8.77
N ASP A 45 -10.39 -1.29 9.54
CA ASP A 45 -11.78 -1.78 9.57
C ASP A 45 -12.35 -2.03 8.17
N GLN A 46 -11.50 -2.47 7.24
CA GLN A 46 -11.84 -2.76 5.85
C GLN A 46 -12.35 -1.55 5.05
N GLU A 47 -12.13 -0.31 5.51
CA GLU A 47 -12.46 0.91 4.77
C GLU A 47 -11.52 1.15 3.57
N LEU A 48 -10.42 0.40 3.48
CA LEU A 48 -9.47 0.42 2.37
C LEU A 48 -9.48 -0.91 1.62
N SER A 49 -9.36 -0.84 0.30
CA SER A 49 -8.95 -1.99 -0.51
C SER A 49 -7.48 -1.89 -0.86
N PHE A 50 -6.82 -3.04 -0.90
CA PHE A 50 -5.40 -3.16 -1.22
C PHE A 50 -5.21 -4.17 -2.33
N THR A 51 -4.41 -3.81 -3.33
CA THR A 51 -3.99 -4.71 -4.40
C THR A 51 -2.46 -4.73 -4.46
N LEU A 52 -1.86 -5.90 -4.24
CA LEU A 52 -0.44 -6.13 -4.52
C LEU A 52 -0.30 -6.73 -5.91
N SER A 53 0.46 -6.06 -6.77
CA SER A 53 0.75 -6.52 -8.12
C SER A 53 2.24 -6.67 -8.33
N ARG A 54 2.67 -7.73 -9.00
CA ARG A 54 4.04 -7.89 -9.52
C ARG A 54 4.12 -7.33 -10.93
N SER A 55 5.13 -6.53 -11.21
CA SER A 55 5.46 -6.09 -12.57
C SER A 55 6.48 -7.01 -13.20
N SER A 56 6.15 -7.58 -14.37
CA SER A 56 7.07 -8.36 -15.17
C SER A 56 6.90 -7.97 -16.64
N ASN A 57 7.94 -7.41 -17.26
CA ASN A 57 7.92 -6.93 -18.65
C ASN A 57 6.79 -5.93 -18.96
N GLY A 58 6.47 -5.05 -18.01
CA GLY A 58 5.39 -4.07 -18.15
C GLY A 58 3.98 -4.65 -18.00
N ILE A 59 3.86 -5.95 -17.68
CA ILE A 59 2.60 -6.59 -17.34
C ILE A 59 2.48 -6.69 -15.82
N LEU A 60 1.37 -6.19 -15.27
CA LEU A 60 1.03 -6.41 -13.88
C LEU A 60 0.29 -7.73 -13.70
N THR A 61 0.72 -8.49 -12.71
CA THR A 61 0.02 -9.67 -12.23
C THR A 61 -0.35 -9.48 -10.77
N THR A 62 -1.64 -9.51 -10.45
CA THR A 62 -2.12 -9.42 -9.07
C THR A 62 -1.67 -10.65 -8.28
N ILE A 63 -1.07 -10.41 -7.12
CA ILE A 63 -0.61 -11.43 -6.16
C ILE A 63 -1.59 -11.52 -4.99
N LEU A 64 -2.08 -10.36 -4.54
CA LEU A 64 -3.00 -10.24 -3.40
C LEU A 64 -4.02 -9.15 -3.71
N SER A 65 -5.28 -9.39 -3.33
CA SER A 65 -6.34 -8.38 -3.30
C SER A 65 -7.08 -8.53 -1.97
N LEU A 66 -7.17 -7.46 -1.19
CA LEU A 66 -7.89 -7.40 0.09
C LEU A 66 -8.93 -6.28 0.03
N GLY A 67 -10.11 -6.52 0.61
CA GLY A 67 -11.26 -5.63 0.54
C GLY A 67 -12.25 -6.02 -0.56
N GLU A 68 -13.46 -5.46 -0.52
CA GLU A 68 -14.41 -5.64 -1.61
C GLU A 68 -13.91 -4.84 -2.82
N GLU A 69 -13.66 -5.51 -3.95
CA GLU A 69 -13.57 -4.89 -5.29
C GLU A 69 -14.95 -4.37 -5.70
N LYS A 70 -15.54 -3.47 -4.90
CA LYS A 70 -16.68 -2.67 -5.31
C LYS A 70 -16.16 -1.65 -6.29
N HIS A 71 -15.98 -2.08 -7.54
CA HIS A 71 -16.36 -1.38 -8.78
C HIS A 71 -15.46 -1.80 -9.96
N ASN A 72 -16.13 -2.38 -10.96
CA ASN A 72 -15.82 -2.43 -12.39
C ASN A 72 -14.36 -2.66 -12.83
N LYS A 73 -14.20 -3.68 -13.69
CA LYS A 73 -13.02 -3.97 -14.53
C LYS A 73 -12.43 -2.76 -15.30
N GLU A 74 -13.12 -1.62 -15.34
CA GLU A 74 -12.62 -0.36 -15.91
C GLU A 74 -11.90 0.56 -14.89
N GLN A 75 -12.18 0.48 -13.58
CA GLN A 75 -11.50 1.27 -12.55
C GLN A 75 -10.09 0.78 -12.25
N ASN A 76 -9.81 -0.51 -12.47
CA ASN A 76 -8.45 -1.07 -12.34
C ASN A 76 -7.41 -0.34 -13.20
N ARG A 77 -7.81 0.48 -14.18
CA ARG A 77 -6.91 1.17 -15.12
C ARG A 77 -6.54 2.61 -14.74
N LEU A 78 -7.02 3.11 -13.61
CA LEU A 78 -6.95 4.54 -13.30
C LEU A 78 -5.54 4.99 -12.93
N GLY A 79 -4.75 5.39 -13.93
CA GLY A 79 -3.35 5.76 -13.76
C GLY A 79 -2.36 4.65 -14.10
N GLU A 80 -2.83 3.44 -14.45
CA GLU A 80 -1.97 2.33 -14.88
C GLU A 80 -1.03 2.73 -16.04
N GLY A 81 -1.49 3.54 -17.00
CA GLY A 81 -0.61 4.00 -18.09
C GLY A 81 0.51 4.96 -17.67
N PHE A 82 0.33 5.72 -16.58
CA PHE A 82 1.23 6.79 -16.16
C PHE A 82 2.16 6.37 -15.01
N PHE A 83 1.65 5.51 -14.12
CA PHE A 83 2.35 5.09 -12.90
C PHE A 83 3.03 3.72 -13.03
N LEU A 84 2.83 2.98 -14.13
CA LEU A 84 3.44 1.64 -14.33
C LEU A 84 4.72 1.66 -15.17
N THR A 85 5.60 2.61 -14.87
CA THR A 85 6.96 2.55 -15.40
C THR A 85 7.85 1.77 -14.43
N ASP A 86 8.76 0.97 -14.97
CA ASP A 86 9.78 0.22 -14.23
C ASP A 86 10.75 1.12 -13.44
N LYS A 87 10.72 2.43 -13.72
CA LYS A 87 11.55 3.48 -13.12
C LYS A 87 10.82 4.30 -12.06
N MET A 88 9.56 4.01 -11.76
CA MET A 88 8.83 4.82 -10.79
C MET A 88 9.24 4.45 -9.36
N LEU A 89 9.96 5.35 -8.69
CA LEU A 89 10.45 5.14 -7.32
C LEU A 89 9.66 5.90 -6.24
N SER A 90 8.69 6.72 -6.65
CA SER A 90 7.91 7.58 -5.75
C SER A 90 6.44 7.15 -5.70
N ALA A 91 5.83 7.20 -4.52
CA ALA A 91 4.39 7.02 -4.38
C ALA A 91 3.61 8.10 -5.15
N GLY A 92 2.59 7.67 -5.89
CA GLY A 92 1.62 8.51 -6.56
C GLY A 92 0.30 8.54 -5.79
N TYR A 93 -0.40 9.67 -5.87
CA TYR A 93 -1.76 9.81 -5.36
C TYR A 93 -2.63 10.38 -6.47
N ILE A 94 -3.73 9.69 -6.74
CA ILE A 94 -4.74 10.11 -7.71
C ILE A 94 -6.04 10.30 -6.96
N ASN A 95 -6.64 11.48 -7.18
CA ASN A 95 -7.99 11.76 -6.75
C ASN A 95 -8.83 12.00 -8.02
N LYS A 96 -9.90 11.22 -8.17
CA LYS A 96 -10.91 11.44 -9.20
C LYS A 96 -12.30 11.43 -8.57
N GLY A 97 -12.74 12.60 -8.10
CA GLY A 97 -14.05 12.77 -7.49
C GLY A 97 -14.10 12.11 -6.12
N ALA A 98 -14.80 10.99 -6.02
CA ALA A 98 -14.98 10.26 -4.77
C ALA A 98 -13.99 9.07 -4.63
N GLU A 99 -13.21 8.81 -5.69
CA GLU A 99 -12.19 7.77 -5.74
C GLU A 99 -10.83 8.36 -5.39
N HIS A 100 -10.22 7.79 -4.36
CA HIS A 100 -8.88 8.13 -3.90
C HIS A 100 -8.00 6.88 -4.01
N VAL A 101 -6.96 6.96 -4.84
CA VAL A 101 -6.08 5.84 -5.12
C VAL A 101 -4.63 6.24 -4.88
N PHE A 102 -3.92 5.40 -4.12
CA PHE A 102 -2.48 5.49 -3.93
C PHE A 102 -1.80 4.40 -4.70
N TYR A 103 -0.78 4.80 -5.46
CA TYR A 103 0.12 3.88 -6.14
C TYR A 103 1.46 3.93 -5.43
N VAL A 104 1.80 2.86 -4.74
CA VAL A 104 3.02 2.75 -3.94
C VAL A 104 3.95 1.77 -4.65
N PRO A 105 4.94 2.26 -5.42
CA PRO A 105 5.91 1.38 -6.05
C PRO A 105 6.87 0.84 -5.00
N ILE A 106 7.15 -0.46 -5.06
CA ILE A 106 8.14 -1.12 -4.22
C ILE A 106 9.32 -1.51 -5.12
N PRO A 107 10.42 -0.73 -5.08
CA PRO A 107 11.59 -1.02 -5.88
C PRO A 107 12.41 -2.15 -5.27
N ILE A 108 12.87 -3.06 -6.11
CA ILE A 108 13.84 -4.11 -5.79
C ILE A 108 15.02 -3.94 -6.76
N ASP A 109 16.23 -3.85 -6.20
CA ASP A 109 17.46 -3.67 -6.97
C ASP A 109 17.42 -2.48 -7.95
N GLY A 110 16.77 -1.39 -7.52
CA GLY A 110 16.63 -0.15 -8.31
C GLY A 110 15.59 -0.20 -9.43
N ARG A 111 14.77 -1.27 -9.50
CA ARG A 111 13.65 -1.40 -10.44
C ARG A 111 12.34 -1.68 -9.73
N THR A 112 11.26 -1.07 -10.18
CA THR A 112 9.94 -1.30 -9.59
C THR A 112 9.45 -2.72 -9.91
N SER A 113 9.49 -3.59 -8.91
CA SER A 113 9.14 -5.01 -9.06
C SER A 113 7.73 -5.30 -8.56
N TYR A 114 7.26 -4.54 -7.57
CA TYR A 114 5.93 -4.66 -7.02
C TYR A 114 5.25 -3.29 -6.97
N PHE A 115 3.92 -3.29 -7.05
CA PHE A 115 3.07 -2.14 -6.84
C PHE A 115 2.04 -2.49 -5.79
N VAL A 116 1.87 -1.61 -4.80
CA VAL A 116 0.76 -1.65 -3.88
C VAL A 116 -0.20 -0.53 -4.26
N THR A 117 -1.40 -0.92 -4.66
CA THR A 117 -2.50 0.01 -4.90
C THR A 117 -3.36 0.04 -3.65
N VAL A 118 -3.58 1.22 -3.09
CA VAL A 118 -4.51 1.42 -1.96
C VAL A 118 -5.66 2.27 -2.44
N GLN A 119 -6.87 1.78 -2.35
CA GLN A 119 -8.07 2.52 -2.72
C GLN A 119 -8.95 2.72 -1.49
N PHE A 120 -9.39 3.96 -1.29
CA PHE A 120 -10.27 4.31 -0.18
C PHE A 120 -11.71 4.05 -0.61
N THR A 121 -12.43 3.24 0.15
CA THR A 121 -13.86 2.99 -0.12
C THR A 121 -14.75 4.09 0.47
N ASN A 122 -14.23 4.88 1.41
CA ASN A 122 -14.94 5.96 2.08
C ASN A 122 -14.58 7.34 1.49
N HIS A 123 -15.59 8.05 0.99
CA HIS A 123 -15.44 9.37 0.36
C HIS A 123 -15.07 10.52 1.32
N ASN A 124 -15.03 10.26 2.62
CA ASN A 124 -14.74 11.27 3.64
C ASN A 124 -13.27 11.25 4.10
N TYR A 125 -12.42 10.38 3.56
CA TYR A 125 -11.01 10.35 3.95
C TYR A 125 -10.25 11.57 3.41
N ILE A 126 -9.70 12.37 4.31
CA ILE A 126 -8.85 13.50 3.96
C ILE A 126 -7.40 13.03 3.96
N TYR A 127 -6.79 12.98 2.79
CA TYR A 127 -5.35 12.76 2.68
C TYR A 127 -4.57 13.96 3.21
N THR A 128 -3.72 13.71 4.19
CA THR A 128 -2.98 14.71 4.96
C THR A 128 -1.46 14.62 4.74
N ARG A 129 -0.72 15.54 5.35
CA ARG A 129 0.74 15.48 5.40
C ARG A 129 1.24 14.29 6.22
N GLU A 130 0.54 13.90 7.28
CA GLU A 130 0.92 12.77 8.14
C GLU A 130 0.93 11.45 7.36
N ASP A 131 -0.06 11.26 6.48
CA ASP A 131 -0.13 10.10 5.60
C ASP A 131 1.04 10.03 4.62
N ARG A 132 1.42 11.17 4.03
CA ARG A 132 2.60 11.27 3.16
C ARG A 132 3.86 10.83 3.89
N ILE A 133 4.03 11.33 5.11
CA ILE A 133 5.20 11.02 5.94
C ILE A 133 5.19 9.53 6.27
N PHE A 134 4.07 9.01 6.76
CA PHE A 134 3.93 7.59 7.08
C PHE A 134 4.19 6.68 5.88
N ILE A 135 3.59 6.95 4.72
CA ILE A 135 3.84 6.15 3.49
C ILE A 135 5.32 6.20 3.11
N SER A 136 5.96 7.37 3.22
CA SER A 136 7.40 7.51 2.97
C SER A 136 8.25 6.72 3.96
N GLU A 137 7.90 6.73 5.24
CA GLU A 137 8.56 5.96 6.30
C GLU A 137 8.42 4.46 6.03
N VAL A 138 7.22 4.00 5.69
CA VAL A 138 6.96 2.60 5.35
C VAL A 138 7.74 2.18 4.12
N LEU A 139 7.73 2.99 3.05
CA LEU A 139 8.54 2.73 1.86
C LEU A 139 10.04 2.65 2.15
N GLN A 140 10.55 3.59 2.97
CA GLN A 140 11.94 3.58 3.39
C GLN A 140 12.26 2.36 4.25
N PHE A 141 11.37 1.99 5.17
CA PHE A 141 11.51 0.78 5.99
C PHE A 141 11.55 -0.47 5.12
N ILE A 142 10.63 -0.59 4.15
CA ILE A 142 10.63 -1.67 3.16
C ILE A 142 11.97 -1.72 2.45
N HIS A 143 12.43 -0.59 1.91
CA HIS A 143 13.67 -0.53 1.16
C HIS A 143 14.89 -0.96 1.99
N VAL A 144 15.02 -0.43 3.22
CA VAL A 144 16.11 -0.78 4.13
C VAL A 144 16.06 -2.26 4.51
N LYS A 145 14.88 -2.79 4.85
CA LYS A 145 14.72 -4.18 5.27
C LYS A 145 14.86 -5.18 4.14
N GLN A 146 14.43 -4.84 2.92
CA GLN A 146 14.63 -5.67 1.73
C GLN A 146 16.11 -5.90 1.41
N SER A 147 16.99 -4.95 1.72
CA SER A 147 18.45 -5.15 1.57
C SER A 147 19.01 -6.24 2.51
N THR A 148 18.27 -6.60 3.56
CA THR A 148 18.65 -7.60 4.56
C THR A 148 18.01 -8.97 4.30
N LEU A 149 16.87 -9.01 3.59
CA LEU A 149 16.18 -10.25 3.20
C LEU A 149 16.73 -10.77 1.86
N ARG A 150 17.08 -12.06 1.82
CA ARG A 150 17.60 -12.72 0.62
C ARG A 150 16.54 -12.91 -0.46
#